data_AF-A0A6J4NA17-F1
#
_entry.id   AF-A0A6J4NA17-F1
#
_cell.length_a   1.000
_cell.length_b   1.000
_cell.length_c   1.000
_cell.angle_alpha   90.00
_cell.angle_beta   90.00
_cell.angle_gamma   90.00
#
_symmetry.space_group_name_H-M   'P 1'
#
loop_
_entity.id
_entity.type
_entity.pdbx_description
1 polymer ?
#
loop_
_entity_poly.entity_id
_entity_poly.type
_entity_poly.pdbx_seq_one_letter_code
_entity_poly.pdbx_strand_id
1 'polypeptide(L)'
;MVDALLLTEKAPWVSTATSTVCGSTTLQTAVEYATDDVIHLKLLADRLFDLLQERNLEETWELEQRAKPLFLEMCRRGIPFDKERWDRLADELEEKVFELKERADSIAPPHPDGKEWNLNGPKALQAFKLAELDVPDLKRETLSKYDHPLVKAVSEYRDARSRLSRTRKWYEGRYKDGRVHPHWNPYGAATGRVSCTDPNVQSLAREGGYRDCVRPEDGRVLVKADVNQMELRVLAAVTEDETMIGVFQGSGDVNITTAEAITGRKIKKGDPERELAKAMNFGLSFGMGAKGFREYARERYGVTMTLEEAKEAKRKLLDAYPGIGRWHRRESGECDKGEFEAR
;
A
#
# COMPACT_ATOMS: atom_id res chain seq x y z
N MET A 1 -28.83 -7.53 34.81
CA MET A 1 -29.07 -6.58 35.92
C MET A 1 -27.74 -6.29 36.61
N VAL A 2 -26.97 -5.37 36.05
CA VAL A 2 -25.81 -4.73 36.67
C VAL A 2 -25.99 -3.25 36.36
N ASP A 3 -26.52 -2.53 37.34
CA ASP A 3 -26.57 -1.09 37.54
C ASP A 3 -26.65 -0.15 36.33
N ALA A 4 -27.86 -0.05 35.76
CA ALA A 4 -28.35 1.17 35.12
C ALA A 4 -28.76 2.26 36.15
N LEU A 5 -28.54 2.01 37.45
CA LEU A 5 -29.03 2.81 38.57
C LEU A 5 -28.04 3.87 39.09
N LEU A 6 -26.85 4.00 38.50
CA LEU A 6 -25.86 5.00 38.92
C LEU A 6 -25.87 6.31 38.10
N LEU A 7 -26.80 6.48 37.16
CA LEU A 7 -26.97 7.74 36.41
C LEU A 7 -28.13 8.61 36.91
N THR A 8 -28.83 8.19 37.98
CA THR A 8 -30.00 8.91 38.54
C THR A 8 -29.65 9.83 39.71
N GLU A 9 -28.42 9.79 40.25
CA GLU A 9 -27.96 10.82 41.17
C GLU A 9 -27.51 12.05 40.38
N LYS A 10 -28.36 13.08 40.43
CA LYS A 10 -28.22 14.42 39.84
C LYS A 10 -26.76 14.87 39.73
N ALA A 11 -26.20 14.71 38.53
CA ALA A 11 -24.97 15.40 38.16
C ALA A 11 -25.22 16.92 38.20
N PRO A 12 -24.40 17.74 38.90
CA PRO A 12 -24.68 19.15 39.17
C PRO A 12 -24.76 20.07 37.93
N TRP A 13 -24.47 19.55 36.74
CA TRP A 13 -24.49 20.28 35.47
C TRP A 13 -25.85 20.23 34.76
N VAL A 14 -26.80 19.42 35.23
CA VAL A 14 -28.14 19.33 34.62
C VAL A 14 -29.02 20.44 35.17
N SER A 15 -28.87 21.64 34.61
CA SER A 15 -29.81 22.73 34.83
C SER A 15 -31.14 22.40 34.15
N THR A 16 -32.25 22.72 34.81
CA THR A 16 -33.65 22.49 34.40
C THR A 16 -34.10 23.33 33.20
N ALA A 17 -33.27 23.45 32.17
CA ALA A 17 -33.61 24.14 30.93
C ALA A 17 -33.15 23.31 29.73
N THR A 18 -34.10 23.02 28.84
CA THR A 18 -34.03 22.24 27.59
C THR A 18 -33.87 20.72 27.73
N SER A 19 -34.97 20.00 27.45
CA SER A 19 -35.11 18.54 27.39
C SER A 19 -34.34 17.89 26.23
N THR A 20 -33.35 18.57 25.68
CA THR A 20 -32.76 18.29 24.38
C THR A 20 -31.26 18.05 24.54
N VAL A 21 -30.78 16.88 24.13
CA VAL A 21 -29.38 16.46 24.35
C VAL A 21 -28.48 16.92 23.20
N CYS A 22 -29.00 16.94 21.97
CA CYS A 22 -28.37 17.51 20.78
C CYS A 22 -29.43 17.71 19.68
N GLY A 23 -29.51 18.88 19.05
CA GLY A 23 -30.48 19.15 17.97
C GLY A 23 -31.93 19.10 18.45
N SER A 24 -32.77 18.27 17.81
CA SER A 24 -34.20 18.06 18.15
C SER A 24 -34.46 16.83 19.03
N THR A 25 -33.43 16.13 19.49
CA THR A 25 -33.58 14.84 20.18
C THR A 25 -33.81 15.02 21.68
N THR A 26 -34.91 14.47 22.19
CA THR A 26 -35.21 14.52 23.63
C THR A 26 -34.28 13.61 24.43
N LEU A 27 -34.09 13.91 25.73
CA LEU A 27 -33.34 13.03 26.64
C LEU A 27 -33.91 11.61 26.66
N GLN A 28 -35.24 11.48 26.65
CA GLN A 28 -35.90 10.17 26.63
C GLN A 28 -35.56 9.38 25.36
N THR A 29 -35.65 10.02 24.20
CA THR A 29 -35.28 9.40 22.91
C THR A 29 -33.79 9.01 22.88
N ALA A 30 -32.90 9.82 23.47
CA ALA A 30 -31.48 9.50 23.55
C ALA A 30 -31.20 8.28 24.45
N VAL A 31 -31.93 8.16 25.57
CA VAL A 31 -31.83 7.00 26.46
C VAL A 31 -32.40 5.74 25.82
N GLU A 32 -33.53 5.83 25.14
CA GLU A 32 -34.12 4.72 24.37
C GLU A 32 -33.15 4.24 23.29
N TYR A 33 -32.60 5.15 22.47
CA TYR A 33 -31.58 4.83 21.47
C TYR A 33 -30.34 4.15 22.05
N ALA A 34 -29.79 4.68 23.15
CA ALA A 34 -28.62 4.09 23.80
C ALA A 34 -28.93 2.71 24.42
N THR A 35 -30.16 2.50 24.88
CA THR A 35 -30.61 1.21 25.42
C THR A 35 -30.72 0.18 24.30
N ASP A 36 -31.33 0.57 23.17
CA ASP A 36 -31.46 -0.27 21.98
C ASP A 36 -30.08 -0.66 21.42
N ASP A 37 -29.13 0.28 21.36
CA ASP A 37 -27.75 0.03 20.94
C ASP A 37 -27.09 -1.08 21.79
N VAL A 38 -27.27 -1.06 23.12
CA VAL A 38 -26.69 -2.09 24.00
C VAL A 38 -27.38 -3.44 23.81
N ILE A 39 -28.71 -3.47 23.73
CA ILE A 39 -29.49 -4.71 23.60
C ILE A 39 -29.21 -5.38 22.25
N HIS A 40 -29.33 -4.64 21.15
CA HIS A 40 -29.15 -5.18 19.81
C HIS A 40 -27.69 -5.53 19.52
N LEU A 41 -26.72 -4.79 20.07
CA LEU A 41 -25.30 -5.11 19.92
C LEU A 41 -24.96 -6.48 20.51
N LYS A 42 -25.50 -6.81 21.70
CA LYS A 42 -25.26 -8.13 22.31
C LYS A 42 -25.82 -9.26 21.46
N LEU A 43 -27.07 -9.12 20.99
CA LEU A 43 -27.71 -10.13 20.14
C LEU A 43 -26.95 -10.34 18.83
N LEU A 44 -26.49 -9.25 18.21
CA LEU A 44 -25.67 -9.32 17.00
C LEU A 44 -24.31 -9.97 17.29
N ALA A 45 -23.65 -9.58 18.37
CA ALA A 45 -22.35 -10.12 18.76
C ALA A 45 -22.42 -11.64 18.98
N ASP A 46 -23.47 -12.13 19.65
CA ASP A 46 -23.69 -13.56 19.86
C ASP A 46 -23.83 -14.30 18.53
N ARG A 47 -24.69 -13.80 17.62
CA ARG A 47 -24.85 -14.44 16.32
C ARG A 47 -23.59 -14.40 15.48
N LEU A 48 -22.81 -13.32 15.55
CA LEU A 48 -21.50 -13.24 14.89
C LEU A 48 -20.50 -14.23 15.49
N PHE A 49 -20.56 -14.47 16.79
CA PHE A 49 -19.70 -15.46 17.44
C PHE A 49 -20.07 -16.89 17.04
N ASP A 50 -21.36 -17.20 16.98
CA ASP A 50 -21.85 -18.49 16.43
C ASP A 50 -21.30 -18.69 15.00
N LEU A 51 -21.39 -17.66 14.16
CA LEU A 51 -20.87 -17.71 12.78
C LEU A 51 -19.35 -17.90 12.74
N LEU A 52 -18.59 -17.30 13.66
CA LEU A 52 -17.15 -17.53 13.76
C LEU A 52 -16.85 -19.00 14.09
N GLN A 53 -17.60 -19.60 15.01
CA GLN A 53 -17.46 -21.01 15.39
C GLN A 53 -17.89 -21.96 14.27
N GLU A 54 -19.03 -21.69 13.62
CA GLU A 54 -19.51 -22.43 12.45
C GLU A 54 -18.47 -22.43 11.30
N ARG A 55 -17.57 -21.43 11.28
CA ARG A 55 -16.51 -21.26 10.27
C ARG A 55 -15.10 -21.61 10.76
N ASN A 56 -14.93 -22.08 11.99
CA ASN A 56 -13.63 -22.40 12.60
C ASN A 56 -12.65 -21.21 12.61
N LEU A 57 -13.15 -19.99 12.86
CA LEU A 57 -12.36 -18.75 12.84
C LEU A 57 -11.97 -18.23 14.24
N GLU A 58 -12.14 -19.04 15.29
CA GLU A 58 -11.89 -18.63 16.67
C GLU A 58 -10.43 -18.27 16.90
N GLU A 59 -9.48 -19.07 16.41
CA GLU A 59 -8.04 -18.79 16.57
C GLU A 59 -7.64 -17.47 15.88
N THR A 60 -8.16 -17.24 14.67
CA THR A 60 -7.96 -15.98 13.94
C THR A 60 -8.55 -14.81 14.72
N TRP A 61 -9.77 -14.95 15.24
CA TRP A 61 -10.39 -13.92 16.06
C TRP A 61 -9.57 -13.64 17.33
N GLU A 62 -9.11 -14.67 18.05
CA GLU A 62 -8.28 -14.50 19.25
C GLU A 62 -6.95 -13.79 18.93
N LEU A 63 -6.30 -14.13 17.82
CA LEU A 63 -5.09 -13.46 17.35
C LEU A 63 -5.34 -11.95 17.14
N GLU A 64 -6.42 -11.62 16.44
CA GLU A 64 -6.80 -10.22 16.15
C GLU A 64 -7.13 -9.44 17.43
N GLN A 65 -7.83 -10.08 18.37
CA GLN A 65 -8.17 -9.47 19.66
C GLN A 65 -6.93 -9.23 20.52
N ARG A 66 -5.93 -10.12 20.46
CA ARG A 66 -4.63 -9.92 21.12
C ARG A 66 -3.82 -8.78 20.50
N ALA A 67 -3.93 -8.57 19.19
CA ALA A 67 -3.25 -7.49 18.49
C ALA A 67 -3.91 -6.11 18.70
N LYS A 68 -5.23 -6.07 18.90
CA LYS A 68 -6.03 -4.84 19.01
C LYS A 68 -5.49 -3.80 20.03
N PRO A 69 -5.09 -4.16 21.27
CA PRO A 69 -4.52 -3.19 22.21
C PRO A 69 -3.24 -2.51 21.67
N LEU A 70 -2.41 -3.23 20.90
CA LEU A 70 -1.19 -2.69 20.31
C LEU A 70 -1.51 -1.62 19.26
N PHE A 71 -2.52 -1.85 18.42
CA PHE A 71 -2.96 -0.83 17.44
C PHE A 71 -3.51 0.42 18.12
N LEU A 72 -4.27 0.26 19.21
CA LEU A 72 -4.76 1.39 19.99
C LEU A 72 -3.59 2.19 20.60
N GLU A 73 -2.58 1.50 21.13
CA GLU A 73 -1.36 2.14 21.63
C GLU A 73 -0.62 2.88 20.50
N MET A 74 -0.48 2.26 19.32
CA MET A 74 0.15 2.88 18.15
C MET A 74 -0.59 4.14 17.69
N CYS A 75 -1.93 4.10 17.63
CA CYS A 75 -2.77 5.27 17.32
C CYS A 75 -2.55 6.41 18.32
N ARG A 76 -2.55 6.09 19.63
CA ARG A 76 -2.38 7.08 20.70
C ARG A 76 -0.97 7.65 20.74
N ARG A 77 0.06 6.82 20.54
CA ARG A 77 1.47 7.22 20.59
C ARG A 77 1.90 8.02 19.37
N GLY A 78 1.33 7.73 18.20
CA GLY A 78 1.77 8.33 16.94
C GLY A 78 3.22 8.00 16.58
N ILE A 79 3.67 8.55 15.48
CA ILE A 79 5.02 8.35 14.92
C ILE A 79 5.79 9.66 15.03
N PRO A 80 6.99 9.66 15.61
CA PRO A 80 7.76 10.90 15.76
C PRO A 80 8.20 11.42 14.39
N PHE A 81 8.04 12.72 14.18
CA PHE A 81 8.04 13.32 12.85
C PHE A 81 8.67 14.72 12.85
N ASP A 82 9.71 14.89 12.04
CA ASP A 82 10.40 16.15 11.77
C ASP A 82 9.66 16.91 10.67
N LYS A 83 8.68 17.73 11.12
CA LYS A 83 7.86 18.55 10.23
C LYS A 83 8.68 19.56 9.44
N GLU A 84 9.67 20.20 10.07
CA GLU A 84 10.47 21.23 9.41
C GLU A 84 11.27 20.64 8.25
N ARG A 85 11.86 19.45 8.43
CA ARG A 85 12.54 18.75 7.35
C ARG A 85 11.58 18.37 6.23
N TRP A 86 10.38 17.92 6.57
CA TRP A 86 9.36 17.61 5.57
C TRP A 86 8.93 18.84 4.77
N ASP A 87 8.77 20.00 5.43
CA ASP A 87 8.42 21.24 4.76
C ASP A 87 9.55 21.72 3.84
N ARG A 88 10.82 21.59 4.24
CA ARG A 88 11.97 21.86 3.36
C ARG A 88 11.96 20.98 2.11
N LEU A 89 11.65 19.68 2.24
CA LEU A 89 11.50 18.79 1.08
C LEU A 89 10.36 19.22 0.16
N ALA A 90 9.30 19.81 0.71
CA ALA A 90 8.21 20.36 -0.08
C ALA A 90 8.63 21.65 -0.80
N ASP A 91 9.42 22.52 -0.16
CA ASP A 91 9.97 23.74 -0.76
C ASP A 91 10.95 23.41 -1.91
N GLU A 92 11.89 22.49 -1.70
CA GLU A 92 12.80 22.00 -2.77
C GLU A 92 12.04 21.39 -3.96
N LEU A 93 10.96 20.66 -3.67
CA LEU A 93 10.11 20.09 -4.70
C LEU A 93 9.30 21.17 -5.45
N GLU A 94 8.96 22.26 -4.79
CA GLU A 94 8.28 23.41 -5.41
C GLU A 94 9.18 24.12 -6.41
N GLU A 95 10.45 24.36 -6.06
CA GLU A 95 11.47 24.87 -6.99
C GLU A 95 11.61 23.96 -8.22
N LYS A 96 11.71 22.64 -7.99
CA LYS A 96 11.77 21.66 -9.09
C LYS A 96 10.52 21.66 -9.97
N VAL A 97 9.34 21.86 -9.38
CA VAL A 97 8.08 21.96 -10.14
C VAL A 97 8.11 23.20 -11.04
N PHE A 98 8.66 24.31 -10.56
CA PHE A 98 8.85 25.52 -11.35
C PHE A 98 9.78 25.27 -12.55
N GLU A 99 10.96 24.70 -12.32
CA GLU A 99 11.92 24.36 -13.40
C GLU A 99 11.32 23.42 -14.45
N LEU A 100 10.61 22.37 -14.02
CA LEU A 100 9.97 21.43 -14.92
C LEU A 100 8.82 22.07 -15.71
N LYS A 101 8.10 23.03 -15.11
CA LYS A 101 7.09 23.81 -15.82
C LYS A 101 7.73 24.65 -16.92
N GLU A 102 8.78 25.41 -16.60
CA GLU A 102 9.48 26.26 -17.58
C GLU A 102 10.03 25.42 -18.74
N ARG A 103 10.63 24.27 -18.44
CA ARG A 103 11.08 23.32 -19.46
C ARG A 103 9.92 22.85 -20.34
N ALA A 104 8.80 22.45 -19.76
CA ALA A 104 7.65 22.00 -20.53
C ALA A 104 7.05 23.11 -21.40
N ASP A 105 6.96 24.34 -20.87
CA ASP A 105 6.47 25.51 -21.60
C ASP A 105 7.41 25.92 -22.75
N SER A 106 8.74 25.80 -22.57
CA SER A 106 9.72 26.12 -23.61
C SER A 106 9.68 25.18 -24.83
N ILE A 107 9.22 23.94 -24.63
CA ILE A 107 9.09 22.93 -25.68
C ILE A 107 7.68 22.98 -26.31
N ALA A 108 6.69 23.49 -25.58
CA ALA A 108 5.31 23.52 -26.05
C ALA A 108 5.15 24.46 -27.25
N PRO A 109 4.37 24.07 -28.27
CA PRO A 109 4.05 24.97 -29.38
C PRO A 109 3.29 26.20 -28.88
N PRO A 110 3.36 27.36 -29.57
CA PRO A 110 2.64 28.56 -29.17
C PRO A 110 1.13 28.30 -29.02
N HIS A 111 0.54 28.83 -27.95
CA HIS A 111 -0.91 28.72 -27.75
C HIS A 111 -1.64 29.53 -28.84
N PRO A 112 -2.72 29.01 -29.46
CA PRO A 112 -3.44 29.70 -30.54
C PRO A 112 -3.92 31.11 -30.17
N ASP A 113 -4.38 31.28 -28.92
CA ASP A 113 -4.81 32.59 -28.37
C ASP A 113 -3.67 33.46 -27.79
N GLY A 114 -2.40 33.08 -27.92
CA GLY A 114 -1.26 33.81 -27.33
C GLY A 114 -1.19 33.78 -25.79
N LYS A 115 -1.79 32.77 -25.15
CA LYS A 115 -1.83 32.59 -23.69
C LYS A 115 -0.80 31.58 -23.20
N GLU A 116 -0.55 31.53 -21.89
CA GLU A 116 0.22 30.44 -21.28
C GLU A 116 -0.56 29.12 -21.28
N TRP A 117 0.19 28.01 -21.43
CA TRP A 117 -0.40 26.68 -21.32
C TRP A 117 -0.69 26.29 -19.88
N ASN A 118 -1.84 25.63 -19.67
CA ASN A 118 -2.06 24.83 -18.48
C ASN A 118 -1.74 23.36 -18.79
N LEU A 119 -0.45 23.01 -18.77
CA LEU A 119 0.04 21.65 -19.07
C LEU A 119 -0.30 20.61 -17.99
N ASN A 120 -0.87 21.04 -16.85
CA ASN A 120 -1.38 20.14 -15.82
C ASN A 120 -2.84 19.70 -16.07
N GLY A 121 -3.53 20.29 -17.05
CA GLY A 121 -4.92 19.99 -17.37
C GLY A 121 -5.11 19.42 -18.78
N PRO A 122 -6.37 19.25 -19.22
CA PRO A 122 -6.71 18.73 -20.55
C PRO A 122 -6.11 19.54 -21.71
N LYS A 123 -5.76 20.81 -21.48
CA LYS A 123 -5.08 21.67 -22.47
C LYS A 123 -3.73 21.11 -22.93
N ALA A 124 -3.08 20.25 -22.15
CA ALA A 124 -1.88 19.54 -22.59
C ALA A 124 -2.12 18.70 -23.85
N LEU A 125 -3.32 18.11 -24.02
CA LEU A 125 -3.67 17.34 -25.22
C LEU A 125 -3.73 18.23 -26.47
N GLN A 126 -4.17 19.48 -26.32
CA GLN A 126 -4.16 20.45 -27.41
C GLN A 126 -2.73 20.84 -27.78
N ALA A 127 -1.85 21.05 -26.79
CA ALA A 127 -0.43 21.28 -27.04
C ALA A 127 0.24 20.10 -27.76
N PHE A 128 -0.11 18.86 -27.38
CA PHE A 128 0.34 17.66 -28.08
C PHE A 128 -0.16 17.61 -29.52
N LYS A 129 -1.45 17.88 -29.76
CA LYS A 129 -2.02 17.90 -31.11
C LYS A 129 -1.36 18.95 -32.00
N LEU A 130 -1.04 20.12 -31.46
CA LEU A 130 -0.30 21.17 -32.18
C LEU A 130 1.15 20.78 -32.47
N ALA A 131 1.73 19.88 -31.69
CA ALA A 131 3.02 19.26 -31.94
C ALA A 131 2.90 17.98 -32.81
N GLU A 132 1.77 17.79 -33.49
CA GLU A 132 1.48 16.63 -34.37
C GLU A 132 1.48 15.28 -33.63
N LEU A 133 1.18 15.28 -32.33
CA LEU A 133 1.07 14.08 -31.50
C LEU A 133 -0.40 13.77 -31.19
N ASP A 134 -0.83 12.57 -31.55
CA ASP A 134 -2.16 12.06 -31.20
C ASP A 134 -2.09 11.24 -29.90
N VAL A 135 -2.12 11.96 -28.77
CA VAL A 135 -2.13 11.39 -27.42
C VAL A 135 -3.57 11.38 -26.90
N PRO A 136 -4.17 10.23 -26.59
CA PRO A 136 -5.60 10.15 -26.28
C PRO A 136 -5.95 10.60 -24.85
N ASP A 137 -5.05 10.43 -23.88
CA ASP A 137 -5.25 10.85 -22.50
C ASP A 137 -3.93 11.17 -21.78
N LEU A 138 -4.03 11.75 -20.58
CA LEU A 138 -2.88 12.14 -19.75
C LEU A 138 -2.54 11.07 -18.69
N LYS A 139 -2.97 9.83 -18.89
CA LYS A 139 -2.63 8.72 -17.97
C LYS A 139 -1.17 8.34 -18.17
N ARG A 140 -0.51 7.97 -17.08
CA ARG A 140 0.93 7.65 -17.08
C ARG A 140 1.25 6.52 -18.05
N GLU A 141 0.38 5.52 -18.14
CA GLU A 141 0.50 4.36 -19.01
C GLU A 141 0.44 4.75 -20.49
N THR A 142 -0.40 5.74 -20.83
CA THR A 142 -0.51 6.29 -22.18
C THR A 142 0.71 7.12 -22.52
N LEU A 143 1.08 8.08 -21.67
CA LEU A 143 2.22 8.98 -21.91
C LEU A 143 3.54 8.22 -22.07
N SER A 144 3.73 7.12 -21.32
CA SER A 144 4.94 6.28 -21.40
C SER A 144 5.19 5.63 -22.77
N LYS A 145 4.18 5.59 -23.65
CA LYS A 145 4.29 5.00 -24.99
C LYS A 145 4.85 5.97 -26.03
N TYR A 146 4.93 7.26 -25.71
CA TYR A 146 5.36 8.29 -26.64
C TYR A 146 6.77 8.75 -26.29
N ASP A 147 7.70 8.47 -27.19
CA ASP A 147 9.09 8.93 -27.06
C ASP A 147 9.23 10.35 -27.66
N HIS A 148 8.59 11.34 -27.02
CA HIS A 148 8.63 12.73 -27.46
C HIS A 148 9.05 13.69 -26.34
N PRO A 149 9.96 14.67 -26.58
CA PRO A 149 10.44 15.60 -25.57
C PRO A 149 9.32 16.34 -24.81
N LEU A 150 8.30 16.83 -25.53
CA LEU A 150 7.15 17.51 -24.93
C LEU A 150 6.35 16.58 -24.00
N VAL A 151 6.12 15.32 -24.41
CA VAL A 151 5.34 14.36 -23.61
C VAL A 151 6.09 14.00 -22.34
N LYS A 152 7.41 13.79 -22.43
CA LYS A 152 8.28 13.55 -21.26
C LYS A 152 8.28 14.74 -20.30
N ALA A 153 8.49 15.96 -20.81
CA ALA A 153 8.52 17.16 -19.98
C ALA A 153 7.17 17.41 -19.27
N VAL A 154 6.05 17.27 -19.98
CA VAL A 154 4.71 17.38 -19.39
C VAL A 154 4.46 16.28 -18.35
N SER A 155 4.89 15.04 -18.61
CA SER A 155 4.76 13.94 -17.65
C SER A 155 5.55 14.22 -16.36
N GLU A 156 6.82 14.63 -16.49
CA GLU A 156 7.69 14.95 -15.36
C GLU A 156 7.12 16.08 -14.51
N TYR A 157 6.68 17.17 -15.15
CA TYR A 157 6.03 18.30 -14.48
C TYR A 157 4.77 17.89 -13.72
N ARG A 158 3.87 17.13 -14.36
CA ARG A 158 2.63 16.63 -13.74
C ARG A 158 2.90 15.74 -12.54
N ASP A 159 3.86 14.83 -12.67
CA ASP A 159 4.26 13.91 -11.60
C ASP A 159 4.84 14.68 -10.41
N ALA A 160 5.72 15.65 -10.66
CA ALA A 160 6.31 16.51 -9.63
C ALA A 160 5.23 17.35 -8.92
N ARG A 161 4.32 17.98 -9.67
CA ARG A 161 3.22 18.80 -9.11
C ARG A 161 2.26 17.97 -8.26
N SER A 162 1.92 16.77 -8.71
CA SER A 162 1.11 15.82 -7.92
C SER A 162 1.83 15.38 -6.64
N ARG A 163 3.13 15.14 -6.70
CA ARG A 163 3.95 14.82 -5.52
C ARG A 163 4.02 15.99 -4.55
N LEU A 164 4.17 17.23 -5.03
CA LEU A 164 4.19 18.44 -4.19
C LEU A 164 2.88 18.61 -3.43
N SER A 165 1.75 18.54 -4.13
CA SER A 165 0.42 18.64 -3.53
C SER A 165 0.20 17.60 -2.43
N ARG A 166 0.57 16.33 -2.71
CA ARG A 166 0.51 15.24 -1.72
C ARG A 166 1.44 15.49 -0.54
N THR A 167 2.64 16.01 -0.78
CA THR A 167 3.64 16.28 0.27
C THR A 167 3.13 17.35 1.23
N ARG A 168 2.61 18.47 0.72
CA ARG A 168 2.10 19.58 1.56
C ARG A 168 0.91 19.16 2.43
N LYS A 169 0.03 18.30 1.91
CA LYS A 169 -1.18 17.84 2.62
C LYS A 169 -0.97 16.59 3.46
N TRP A 170 0.21 15.96 3.39
CA TRP A 170 0.41 14.61 3.93
C TRP A 170 0.09 14.53 5.43
N TYR A 171 0.54 15.49 6.24
CA TYR A 171 0.34 15.46 7.69
C TYR A 171 -0.87 16.28 8.18
N GLU A 172 -1.64 16.89 7.27
CA GLU A 172 -2.68 17.88 7.60
C GLU A 172 -3.74 17.30 8.54
N GLY A 173 -4.03 18.01 9.64
CA GLY A 173 -4.98 17.56 10.67
C GLY A 173 -4.53 16.36 11.52
N ARG A 174 -3.32 15.82 11.27
CA ARG A 174 -2.82 14.60 11.91
C ARG A 174 -1.47 14.78 12.59
N TYR A 175 -0.84 15.94 12.44
CA TYR A 175 0.36 16.32 13.18
C TYR A 175 0.01 17.04 14.48
N LYS A 176 0.51 16.54 15.61
CA LYS A 176 0.46 17.17 16.93
C LYS A 176 1.61 16.68 17.79
N ASP A 177 2.07 17.49 18.74
CA ASP A 177 3.05 17.07 19.76
C ASP A 177 4.35 16.46 19.17
N GLY A 178 4.84 16.99 18.04
CA GLY A 178 6.04 16.48 17.35
C GLY A 178 5.83 15.13 16.64
N ARG A 179 4.59 14.69 16.49
CA ARG A 179 4.21 13.35 16.02
C ARG A 179 3.12 13.43 14.98
N VAL A 180 3.11 12.45 14.08
CA VAL A 180 1.99 12.21 13.17
C VAL A 180 1.16 11.03 13.68
N HIS A 181 -0.16 11.19 13.71
CA HIS A 181 -1.10 10.19 14.20
C HIS A 181 -1.85 9.57 13.03
N PRO A 182 -1.34 8.52 12.37
CA PRO A 182 -2.06 7.84 11.31
C PRO A 182 -3.30 7.11 11.86
N HIS A 183 -4.29 6.91 11.02
CA HIS A 183 -5.39 5.99 11.28
C HIS A 183 -4.97 4.57 10.86
N TRP A 184 -4.81 3.69 11.84
CA TRP A 184 -4.51 2.27 11.60
C TRP A 184 -5.80 1.49 11.42
N ASN A 185 -5.88 0.69 10.35
CA ASN A 185 -6.95 -0.27 10.13
C ASN A 185 -6.35 -1.69 10.08
N PRO A 186 -6.43 -2.45 11.19
CA PRO A 186 -5.94 -3.83 11.23
C PRO A 186 -6.55 -4.72 10.14
N TYR A 187 -7.83 -4.48 9.81
CA TYR A 187 -8.62 -5.26 8.86
C TYR A 187 -8.73 -4.58 7.49
N GLY A 188 -7.75 -3.73 7.14
CA GLY A 188 -7.88 -2.81 6.02
C GLY A 188 -7.80 -3.42 4.63
N ALA A 189 -7.20 -4.59 4.49
CA ALA A 189 -7.09 -5.30 3.22
C ALA A 189 -7.78 -6.66 3.28
N ALA A 190 -8.35 -7.09 2.16
CA ALA A 190 -8.93 -8.44 2.01
C ALA A 190 -7.92 -9.57 2.27
N THR A 191 -6.62 -9.28 2.18
CA THR A 191 -5.52 -10.21 2.49
C THR A 191 -5.20 -10.32 3.98
N GLY A 192 -5.95 -9.64 4.86
CA GLY A 192 -5.65 -9.53 6.29
C GLY A 192 -4.50 -8.58 6.61
N ARG A 193 -3.95 -7.86 5.62
CA ARG A 193 -2.88 -6.87 5.87
C ARG A 193 -3.44 -5.61 6.53
N VAL A 194 -2.74 -5.17 7.57
CA VAL A 194 -2.92 -3.85 8.18
C VAL A 194 -2.74 -2.76 7.14
N SER A 195 -3.66 -1.81 7.09
CA SER A 195 -3.52 -0.58 6.32
C SER A 195 -3.42 0.65 7.23
N CYS A 196 -2.90 1.73 6.68
CA CYS A 196 -2.89 3.03 7.35
C CYS A 196 -3.29 4.15 6.39
N THR A 197 -4.11 5.07 6.89
CA THR A 197 -4.59 6.26 6.17
C THR A 197 -4.43 7.48 7.07
N ASP A 198 -4.52 8.67 6.48
CA ASP A 198 -4.53 9.95 7.19
C ASP A 198 -3.43 10.08 8.26
N PRO A 199 -2.13 10.03 7.87
CA PRO A 199 -1.59 9.66 6.57
C PRO A 199 -1.20 8.18 6.43
N ASN A 200 -0.97 7.74 5.18
CA ASN A 200 -0.33 6.46 4.90
C ASN A 200 1.18 6.52 5.20
N VAL A 201 1.56 6.02 6.38
CA VAL A 201 2.94 5.94 6.89
C VAL A 201 3.68 4.68 6.41
N GLN A 202 2.96 3.64 5.98
CA GLN A 202 3.54 2.41 5.42
C GLN A 202 4.19 2.64 4.05
N SER A 203 3.64 3.57 3.27
CA SER A 203 4.02 3.83 1.87
C SER A 203 4.92 5.06 1.71
N LEU A 204 5.69 5.44 2.74
CA LEU A 204 6.68 6.51 2.60
C LEU A 204 7.74 6.14 1.55
N ALA A 205 7.89 7.01 0.54
CA ALA A 205 8.82 6.81 -0.55
C ALA A 205 10.27 6.75 -0.02
N ARG A 206 11.05 5.82 -0.57
CA ARG A 206 12.46 5.61 -0.20
C ARG A 206 13.35 6.74 -0.69
N GLU A 207 13.02 7.29 -1.86
CA GLU A 207 13.78 8.37 -2.50
C GLU A 207 13.26 9.75 -2.07
N GLY A 208 14.16 10.74 -2.07
CA GLY A 208 13.83 12.12 -1.74
C GLY A 208 13.66 12.39 -0.24
N GLY A 209 14.28 11.59 0.62
CA GLY A 209 14.47 11.93 2.04
C GLY A 209 13.25 11.83 2.96
N TYR A 210 12.06 11.48 2.46
CA TYR A 210 10.82 11.45 3.27
C TYR A 210 10.87 10.52 4.48
N ARG A 211 11.52 9.36 4.35
CA ARG A 211 11.68 8.43 5.48
C ARG A 211 12.56 9.01 6.57
N ASP A 212 13.49 9.89 6.22
CA ASP A 212 14.38 10.52 7.18
C ASP A 212 13.72 11.66 7.97
N CYS A 213 12.47 12.00 7.65
CA CYS A 213 11.60 12.84 8.47
C CYS A 213 10.99 12.05 9.64
N VAL A 214 11.00 10.71 9.60
CA VAL A 214 10.63 9.91 10.77
C VAL A 214 11.87 9.77 11.65
N ARG A 215 11.92 10.52 12.75
CA ARG A 215 13.10 10.61 13.63
C ARG A 215 12.74 10.30 15.07
N PRO A 216 13.58 9.59 15.83
CA PRO A 216 13.33 9.38 17.25
C PRO A 216 13.39 10.72 18.01
N GLU A 217 12.73 10.77 19.17
CA GLU A 217 12.91 11.86 20.13
C GLU A 217 14.32 11.84 20.73
N ASP A 218 14.75 12.96 21.31
CA ASP A 218 16.04 13.09 21.98
C ASP A 218 16.25 12.00 23.04
N GLY A 219 17.45 11.42 23.06
CA GLY A 219 17.80 10.31 23.94
C GLY A 219 17.20 8.95 23.54
N ARG A 220 16.52 8.85 22.39
CA ARG A 220 15.97 7.59 21.86
C ARG A 220 16.55 7.22 20.50
N VAL A 221 16.35 5.96 20.13
CA VAL A 221 16.68 5.43 18.80
C VAL A 221 15.47 4.69 18.21
N LEU A 222 15.38 4.63 16.88
CA LEU A 222 14.41 3.79 16.19
C LEU A 222 15.01 2.39 15.97
N VAL A 223 14.31 1.37 16.43
CA VAL A 223 14.69 -0.03 16.19
C VAL A 223 13.78 -0.58 15.10
N LYS A 224 14.37 -1.06 14.01
CA LYS A 224 13.66 -1.74 12.92
C LYS A 224 13.96 -3.23 12.98
N ALA A 225 12.93 -4.04 13.16
CA ALA A 225 12.98 -5.49 12.97
C ALA A 225 12.23 -5.84 11.68
N ASP A 226 12.87 -6.60 10.80
CA ASP A 226 12.31 -6.99 9.50
C ASP A 226 12.59 -8.48 9.30
N VAL A 227 11.57 -9.23 8.88
CA VAL A 227 11.72 -10.68 8.69
C VAL A 227 12.19 -10.95 7.28
N ASN A 228 13.44 -11.42 7.19
CA ASN A 228 14.14 -11.55 5.93
C ASN A 228 13.45 -12.57 5.00
N GLN A 229 12.92 -12.07 3.87
CA GLN A 229 12.18 -12.86 2.87
C GLN A 229 11.03 -13.69 3.45
N MET A 230 10.26 -13.15 4.41
CA MET A 230 9.15 -13.87 5.05
C MET A 230 8.20 -14.51 4.03
N GLU A 231 7.78 -13.77 3.00
CA GLU A 231 6.85 -14.27 1.98
C GLU A 231 7.37 -15.52 1.25
N LEU A 232 8.67 -15.56 0.92
CA LEU A 232 9.27 -16.72 0.27
C LEU A 232 9.53 -17.88 1.23
N ARG A 233 9.75 -17.60 2.53
CA ARG A 233 9.84 -18.65 3.56
C ARG A 233 8.49 -19.31 3.81
N VAL A 234 7.43 -18.52 3.87
CA VAL A 234 6.05 -19.02 3.96
C VAL A 234 5.72 -19.82 2.70
N LEU A 235 6.07 -19.31 1.51
CA LEU A 235 5.90 -20.06 0.27
C LEU A 235 6.63 -21.41 0.31
N ALA A 236 7.89 -21.44 0.74
CA ALA A 236 8.66 -22.69 0.87
C ALA A 236 7.96 -23.70 1.81
N ALA A 237 7.40 -23.22 2.93
CA ALA A 237 6.65 -24.05 3.86
C ALA A 237 5.32 -24.55 3.27
N VAL A 238 4.54 -23.68 2.64
CA VAL A 238 3.22 -24.01 2.06
C VAL A 238 3.34 -24.96 0.87
N THR A 239 4.38 -24.78 0.05
CA THR A 239 4.61 -25.59 -1.16
C THR A 239 5.44 -26.84 -0.89
N GLU A 240 6.02 -26.94 0.31
CA GLU A 240 6.97 -27.98 0.71
C GLU A 240 8.06 -28.21 -0.35
N ASP A 241 8.54 -27.11 -0.95
CA ASP A 241 9.54 -27.18 -2.01
C ASP A 241 10.94 -27.42 -1.41
N GLU A 242 11.45 -28.64 -1.59
CA GLU A 242 12.74 -29.07 -1.02
C GLU A 242 13.91 -28.19 -1.48
N THR A 243 13.92 -27.73 -2.73
CA THR A 243 14.97 -26.83 -3.24
C THR A 243 14.95 -25.52 -2.47
N MET A 244 13.78 -24.89 -2.36
CA MET A 244 13.65 -23.60 -1.68
C MET A 244 13.89 -23.72 -0.17
N ILE A 245 13.41 -24.79 0.47
CA ILE A 245 13.69 -25.09 1.89
C ILE A 245 15.19 -25.27 2.10
N GLY A 246 15.86 -26.05 1.25
CA GLY A 246 17.30 -26.29 1.33
C GLY A 246 18.12 -24.99 1.22
N VAL A 247 17.72 -24.08 0.32
CA VAL A 247 18.35 -22.75 0.22
C VAL A 247 18.23 -21.97 1.53
N PHE A 248 17.04 -21.93 2.15
CA PHE A 248 16.84 -21.17 3.38
C PHE A 248 17.51 -21.80 4.60
N GLN A 249 17.58 -23.14 4.68
CA GLN A 249 18.32 -23.86 5.72
C GLN A 249 19.83 -23.63 5.60
N GLY A 250 20.35 -23.56 4.38
CA GLY A 250 21.75 -23.23 4.10
C GLY A 250 22.09 -21.73 4.22
N SER A 251 21.16 -20.88 4.68
CA SER A 251 21.32 -19.41 4.71
C SER A 251 21.66 -18.79 3.35
N GLY A 252 21.25 -19.44 2.26
CA GLY A 252 21.46 -18.97 0.89
C GLY A 252 20.52 -17.83 0.48
N ASP A 253 20.84 -17.17 -0.63
CA ASP A 253 19.97 -16.18 -1.26
C ASP A 253 19.16 -16.86 -2.36
N VAL A 254 17.86 -17.07 -2.11
CA VAL A 254 16.93 -17.67 -3.07
C VAL A 254 16.91 -16.93 -4.40
N ASN A 255 17.17 -15.63 -4.45
CA ASN A 255 17.22 -14.90 -5.73
C ASN A 255 18.50 -15.22 -6.51
N ILE A 256 19.62 -15.50 -5.82
CA ILE A 256 20.84 -15.98 -6.48
C ILE A 256 20.59 -17.39 -6.99
N THR A 257 20.07 -18.30 -6.18
CA THR A 257 19.76 -19.67 -6.62
C THR A 257 18.80 -19.69 -7.80
N THR A 258 17.73 -18.88 -7.75
CA THR A 258 16.81 -18.72 -8.89
C THR A 258 17.55 -18.19 -10.12
N ALA A 259 18.41 -17.17 -9.98
CA ALA A 259 19.17 -16.63 -11.10
C ALA A 259 20.12 -17.66 -11.71
N GLU A 260 20.82 -18.45 -10.89
CA GLU A 260 21.71 -19.53 -11.35
C GLU A 260 20.94 -20.61 -12.08
N ALA A 261 19.78 -21.03 -11.56
CA ALA A 261 18.91 -22.02 -12.22
C ALA A 261 18.41 -21.52 -13.59
N ILE A 262 18.11 -20.23 -13.72
CA ILE A 262 17.60 -19.66 -14.98
C ILE A 262 18.72 -19.51 -16.02
N THR A 263 19.87 -19.02 -15.58
CA THR A 263 20.99 -18.62 -16.46
C THR A 263 21.96 -19.76 -16.74
N GLY A 264 21.99 -20.79 -15.90
CA GLY A 264 22.96 -21.89 -15.96
C GLY A 264 24.39 -21.49 -15.60
N ARG A 265 24.61 -20.26 -15.09
CA ARG A 265 25.92 -19.75 -14.68
C ARG A 265 25.93 -19.43 -13.19
N LYS A 266 27.13 -19.36 -12.61
CA LYS A 266 27.32 -18.91 -11.23
C LYS A 266 27.01 -17.41 -11.10
N ILE A 267 26.21 -17.03 -10.11
CA ILE A 267 25.76 -15.65 -9.89
C ILE A 267 26.33 -15.11 -8.58
N LYS A 268 26.73 -13.84 -8.58
CA LYS A 268 27.20 -13.12 -7.39
C LYS A 268 26.19 -12.07 -6.95
N LYS A 269 26.28 -11.67 -5.68
CA LYS A 269 25.48 -10.55 -5.16
C LYS A 269 25.89 -9.27 -5.87
N GLY A 270 24.94 -8.64 -6.57
CA GLY A 270 25.15 -7.43 -7.37
C GLY A 270 24.99 -7.65 -8.87
N ASP A 271 24.98 -8.91 -9.32
CA ASP A 271 24.73 -9.23 -10.72
C ASP A 271 23.27 -8.86 -11.12
N PRO A 272 23.05 -8.24 -12.29
CA PRO A 272 21.72 -7.81 -12.74
C PRO A 272 20.68 -8.94 -12.79
N GLU A 273 21.11 -10.17 -13.08
CA GLU A 273 20.25 -11.35 -13.17
C GLU A 273 19.56 -11.67 -11.84
N ARG A 274 20.14 -11.25 -10.71
CA ARG A 274 19.52 -11.37 -9.39
C ARG A 274 18.24 -10.54 -9.27
N GLU A 275 18.16 -9.36 -9.89
CA GLU A 275 16.95 -8.54 -9.85
C GLU A 275 15.85 -9.12 -10.74
N LEU A 276 16.19 -9.71 -11.89
CA LEU A 276 15.24 -10.49 -12.69
C LEU A 276 14.71 -11.69 -11.89
N ALA A 277 15.59 -12.47 -11.26
CA ALA A 277 15.21 -13.60 -10.43
C ALA A 277 14.31 -13.21 -9.25
N LYS A 278 14.58 -12.05 -8.64
CA LYS A 278 13.71 -11.47 -7.62
C LYS A 278 12.34 -11.09 -8.18
N ALA A 279 12.29 -10.44 -9.35
CA ALA A 279 11.02 -10.18 -10.03
C ALA A 279 10.24 -11.48 -10.28
N MET A 280 10.93 -12.55 -10.69
CA MET A 280 10.32 -13.86 -10.91
C MET A 280 9.79 -14.49 -9.61
N ASN A 281 10.59 -14.49 -8.54
CA ASN A 281 10.19 -15.02 -7.24
C ASN A 281 8.95 -14.32 -6.67
N PHE A 282 8.81 -12.99 -6.86
CA PHE A 282 7.65 -12.25 -6.36
C PHE A 282 6.48 -12.15 -7.35
N GLY A 283 6.74 -12.28 -8.65
CA GLY A 283 5.70 -12.27 -9.66
C GLY A 283 5.11 -13.66 -9.88
N LEU A 284 5.94 -14.57 -10.37
CA LEU A 284 5.51 -15.84 -10.93
C LEU A 284 5.21 -16.89 -9.86
N SER A 285 5.93 -16.89 -8.73
CA SER A 285 5.71 -17.88 -7.66
C SER A 285 4.33 -17.80 -7.03
N PHE A 286 3.66 -16.65 -7.09
CA PHE A 286 2.31 -16.43 -6.57
C PHE A 286 1.23 -16.47 -7.65
N GLY A 287 1.50 -17.15 -8.78
CA GLY A 287 0.50 -17.47 -9.79
C GLY A 287 0.33 -16.44 -10.91
N MET A 288 1.13 -15.37 -10.96
CA MET A 288 1.07 -14.39 -12.04
C MET A 288 1.30 -15.05 -13.41
N GLY A 289 0.47 -14.67 -14.39
CA GLY A 289 0.63 -15.11 -15.78
C GLY A 289 1.80 -14.42 -16.48
N ALA A 290 2.35 -15.02 -17.54
CA ALA A 290 3.51 -14.49 -18.26
C ALA A 290 3.30 -13.05 -18.79
N LYS A 291 2.09 -12.73 -19.27
CA LYS A 291 1.75 -11.37 -19.72
C LYS A 291 1.83 -10.35 -18.57
N GLY A 292 1.24 -10.68 -17.42
CA GLY A 292 1.28 -9.83 -16.23
C GLY A 292 2.70 -9.71 -15.67
N PHE A 293 3.46 -10.81 -15.68
CA PHE A 293 4.86 -10.81 -15.25
C PHE A 293 5.74 -9.89 -16.09
N ARG A 294 5.58 -9.90 -17.42
CA ARG A 294 6.30 -8.97 -18.31
C ARG A 294 6.06 -7.51 -17.93
N GLU A 295 4.81 -7.14 -17.66
CA GLU A 295 4.43 -5.77 -17.28
C GLU A 295 4.99 -5.43 -15.89
N TYR A 296 4.82 -6.33 -14.92
CA TYR A 296 5.34 -6.21 -13.56
C TYR A 296 6.86 -6.04 -13.51
N ALA A 297 7.61 -6.87 -14.24
CA ALA A 297 9.07 -6.85 -14.27
C ALA A 297 9.59 -5.52 -14.84
N ARG A 298 8.94 -4.99 -15.87
CA ARG A 298 9.24 -3.68 -16.44
C ARG A 298 8.97 -2.55 -15.45
N GLU A 299 7.81 -2.56 -14.82
CA GLU A 299 7.38 -1.44 -13.96
C GLU A 299 8.08 -1.39 -12.61
N ARG A 300 8.35 -2.55 -12.01
CA ARG A 300 8.91 -2.64 -10.65
C ARG A 300 10.43 -2.81 -10.62
N TYR A 301 11.00 -3.38 -11.68
CA TYR A 301 12.42 -3.73 -11.74
C TYR A 301 13.13 -3.18 -12.98
N GLY A 302 12.43 -2.47 -13.88
CA GLY A 302 13.03 -1.93 -15.10
C GLY A 302 13.43 -2.98 -16.13
N VAL A 303 13.00 -4.25 -15.96
CA VAL A 303 13.41 -5.34 -16.84
C VAL A 303 12.45 -5.45 -18.02
N THR A 304 12.96 -5.21 -19.22
CA THR A 304 12.20 -5.37 -20.46
C THR A 304 12.43 -6.76 -21.03
N MET A 305 11.34 -7.44 -21.41
CA MET A 305 11.39 -8.78 -22.01
C MET A 305 10.20 -9.00 -22.96
N THR A 306 10.35 -9.94 -23.87
CA THR A 306 9.30 -10.44 -24.75
C THR A 306 8.33 -11.35 -23.97
N LEU A 307 7.16 -11.63 -24.57
CA LEU A 307 6.21 -12.56 -23.97
C LEU A 307 6.77 -13.99 -23.92
N GLU A 308 7.56 -14.40 -24.92
CA GLU A 308 8.18 -15.72 -24.95
C GLU A 308 9.25 -15.87 -23.86
N GLU A 309 10.09 -14.84 -23.64
CA GLU A 309 11.03 -14.81 -22.52
C GLU A 309 10.30 -14.89 -21.16
N ALA A 310 9.16 -14.21 -21.01
CA ALA A 310 8.35 -14.28 -19.80
C ALA A 310 7.74 -15.69 -19.57
N LYS A 311 7.32 -16.39 -20.63
CA LYS A 311 6.85 -17.78 -20.55
C LYS A 311 7.99 -18.72 -20.18
N GLU A 312 9.13 -18.56 -20.80
CA GLU A 312 10.33 -19.36 -20.53
C GLU A 312 10.84 -19.15 -19.10
N ALA A 313 10.83 -17.90 -18.63
CA ALA A 313 11.11 -17.57 -17.23
C ALA A 313 10.17 -18.33 -16.27
N LYS A 314 8.86 -18.33 -16.54
CA LYS A 314 7.89 -19.11 -15.75
C LYS A 314 8.20 -20.59 -15.75
N ARG A 315 8.49 -21.17 -16.92
CA ARG A 315 8.85 -22.59 -17.04
C ARG A 315 10.08 -22.92 -16.19
N LYS A 316 11.19 -22.20 -16.40
CA LYS A 316 12.45 -22.40 -15.67
C LYS A 316 12.29 -22.26 -14.15
N LEU A 317 11.46 -21.31 -13.69
CA LEU A 317 11.18 -21.16 -12.26
C LEU A 317 10.47 -22.38 -11.68
N LEU A 318 9.44 -22.89 -12.37
CA LEU A 318 8.68 -24.06 -11.90
C LEU A 318 9.48 -25.36 -12.03
N ASP A 319 10.43 -25.43 -12.96
CA ASP A 319 11.38 -26.53 -13.08
C ASP A 319 12.39 -26.51 -11.92
N ALA A 320 12.85 -25.32 -11.51
CA ALA A 320 13.76 -25.14 -10.37
C ALA A 320 13.09 -25.39 -9.01
N TYR A 321 11.79 -25.06 -8.92
CA TYR A 321 10.97 -25.22 -7.71
C TYR A 321 9.69 -26.03 -8.00
N PRO A 322 9.77 -27.36 -8.15
CA PRO A 322 8.64 -28.20 -8.51
C PRO A 322 7.46 -28.18 -7.53
N GLY A 323 7.72 -27.90 -6.25
CA GLY A 323 6.70 -27.75 -5.20
C GLY A 323 5.74 -26.60 -5.50
N ILE A 324 6.26 -25.48 -6.00
CA ILE A 324 5.43 -24.34 -6.43
C ILE A 324 4.51 -24.76 -7.58
N GLY A 325 5.03 -25.50 -8.56
CA GLY A 325 4.24 -25.96 -9.70
C GLY A 325 3.11 -26.93 -9.30
N ARG A 326 3.38 -27.83 -8.34
CA ARG A 326 2.35 -28.71 -7.76
C ARG A 326 1.27 -27.89 -7.03
N TRP A 327 1.71 -26.93 -6.22
CA TRP A 327 0.83 -26.03 -5.50
C TRP A 327 -0.09 -25.25 -6.43
N HIS A 328 0.44 -24.60 -7.48
CA HIS A 328 -0.38 -23.87 -8.47
C HIS A 328 -1.48 -24.74 -9.09
N ARG A 329 -1.16 -26.00 -9.43
CA ARG A 329 -2.15 -26.93 -10.01
C ARG A 329 -3.23 -27.33 -8.99
N ARG A 330 -2.86 -27.55 -7.73
CA ARG A 330 -3.80 -27.85 -6.64
C ARG A 330 -4.77 -26.69 -6.44
N GLU A 331 -4.27 -25.49 -6.18
CA GLU A 331 -5.09 -24.32 -5.89
C GLU A 331 -5.99 -23.94 -7.07
N SER A 332 -5.49 -24.03 -8.31
CA SER A 332 -6.31 -23.79 -9.50
C SER A 332 -7.47 -24.79 -9.59
N GLY A 333 -7.21 -26.07 -9.30
CA GLY A 333 -8.23 -27.11 -9.32
C GLY A 333 -9.28 -26.95 -8.22
N GLU A 334 -8.91 -26.42 -7.06
CA GLU A 334 -9.85 -26.11 -5.96
C GLU A 334 -10.71 -24.88 -6.26
N CYS A 335 -10.11 -23.83 -6.83
CA CYS A 335 -10.82 -22.65 -7.32
C CYS A 335 -11.87 -23.00 -8.39
N ASP A 336 -11.50 -23.84 -9.37
CA ASP A 336 -12.42 -24.24 -10.46
C ASP A 336 -13.63 -25.04 -9.95
N LYS A 337 -13.50 -25.70 -8.78
CA LYS A 337 -14.61 -26.42 -8.13
C LYS A 337 -15.47 -25.53 -7.23
N GLY A 338 -15.07 -24.27 -7.01
CA GLY A 338 -15.68 -23.40 -6.01
C GLY A 338 -15.43 -23.83 -4.56
N GLU A 339 -14.46 -24.72 -4.33
CA GLU A 339 -14.09 -25.28 -3.03
C GLU A 339 -13.02 -24.44 -2.31
N PHE A 340 -12.68 -23.26 -2.84
CA PHE A 340 -11.73 -22.35 -2.19
C PHE A 340 -12.35 -21.75 -0.92
N GLU A 341 -12.22 -22.48 0.18
CA GLU A 341 -12.38 -21.95 1.51
C GLU A 341 -11.04 -21.34 1.92
N ALA A 342 -11.03 -20.06 2.30
CA ALA A 342 -9.90 -19.47 3.00
C ALA A 342 -9.78 -20.22 4.34
N ARG A 343 -8.98 -21.29 4.36
CA ARG A 343 -8.63 -22.04 5.57
C ARG A 343 -7.62 -21.25 6.40
#